data_AF-A0A2E1XMC7-F1
#
_entry.id   AF-A0A2E1XMC7-F1
#
_cell.length_a   1.000
_cell.length_b   1.000
_cell.length_c   1.000
_cell.angle_alpha   90.00
_cell.angle_beta   90.00
_cell.angle_gamma   90.00
#
_symmetry.space_group_name_H-M   'P 1'
#
loop_
_entity.id
_entity.type
_entity.pdbx_description
1 polymer ?
#
loop_
_entity_poly.entity_id
_entity_poly.type
_entity_poly.pdbx_seq_one_letter_code
_entity_poly.pdbx_strand_id
1 'polypeptide(L)'
;MLKVKDKKWYLDYSFFDKKGYKDFASKLKLNSDKSSKAFRVFFKNLNNEAKETKKAGQLIVKYLKEGKLTKEEEKELKLQFYNILKIMGVGVPFFMIPGSSVLVPFLIKLSKKIGVDIVPSSFKKNED
;
A
#
# COMPACT_ATOMS: atom_id res chain seq x y z
N MET A 1 9.70 27.10 -15.38
CA MET A 1 8.60 26.17 -15.05
C MET A 1 9.11 24.75 -15.28
N LEU A 2 9.67 24.11 -14.25
CA LEU A 2 10.26 22.78 -14.36
C LEU A 2 9.14 21.79 -14.71
N LYS A 3 9.14 21.30 -15.96
CA LYS A 3 8.34 20.15 -16.37
C LYS A 3 8.75 19.00 -15.45
N VAL A 4 7.87 18.61 -14.53
CA VAL A 4 8.03 17.39 -13.75
C VAL A 4 7.95 16.24 -14.75
N LYS A 5 9.09 15.85 -15.33
CA LYS A 5 9.25 14.62 -16.11
C LYS A 5 8.65 13.50 -15.28
N ASP A 6 7.72 12.75 -15.87
CA ASP A 6 7.07 11.58 -15.29
C ASP A 6 8.11 10.69 -14.59
N LYS A 7 8.27 10.84 -13.27
CA LYS A 7 9.01 9.87 -12.48
C LYS A 7 8.21 8.58 -12.57
N LYS A 8 8.61 7.66 -13.46
CA LYS A 8 8.14 6.26 -13.43
C LYS A 8 8.51 5.71 -12.06
N TRP A 9 7.53 5.64 -11.17
CA TRP A 9 7.71 5.09 -9.83
C TRP A 9 7.87 3.58 -9.97
N TYR A 10 9.10 3.11 -9.87
CA TYR A 10 9.38 1.68 -9.97
C TYR A 10 8.84 0.98 -8.72
N LEU A 11 7.70 0.31 -8.87
CA LEU A 11 7.18 -0.59 -7.85
C LEU A 11 8.16 -1.73 -7.68
N ASP A 12 8.65 -1.92 -6.45
CA ASP A 12 9.52 -3.04 -6.13
C ASP A 12 8.69 -4.31 -5.97
N TYR A 13 8.30 -4.89 -7.10
CA TYR A 13 7.54 -6.14 -7.13
C TYR A 13 8.34 -7.33 -6.60
N SER A 14 9.67 -7.22 -6.54
CA SER A 14 10.52 -8.28 -5.97
C SER A 14 10.22 -8.52 -4.48
N PHE A 15 9.66 -7.52 -3.79
CA PHE A 15 9.15 -7.69 -2.42
C PHE A 15 8.14 -8.83 -2.33
N PHE A 16 7.16 -8.87 -3.24
CA PHE A 16 6.13 -9.89 -3.27
C PHE A 16 6.69 -11.24 -3.72
N ASP A 17 7.57 -11.24 -4.72
CA ASP A 17 8.24 -12.45 -5.20
C ASP A 17 9.01 -13.15 -4.05
N LYS A 18 9.78 -12.39 -3.26
CA LYS A 18 10.55 -12.88 -2.09
C LYS A 18 9.67 -13.40 -0.96
N LYS A 19 8.39 -12.98 -0.91
CA LYS A 19 7.42 -13.39 0.12
C LYS A 19 6.46 -14.49 -0.38
N GLY A 20 6.69 -15.04 -1.56
CA GLY A 20 5.88 -16.13 -2.13
C GLY A 20 4.63 -15.68 -2.91
N TYR A 21 4.42 -14.38 -3.09
CA TYR A 21 3.25 -13.81 -3.78
C TYR A 21 3.52 -13.55 -5.27
N LYS A 22 4.10 -14.54 -5.97
CA LYS A 22 4.55 -14.40 -7.38
C LYS A 22 3.41 -14.08 -8.35
N ASP A 23 2.25 -14.70 -8.17
CA ASP A 23 1.09 -14.49 -9.05
C ASP A 23 0.52 -13.08 -8.88
N PHE A 24 0.38 -12.65 -7.63
CA PHE A 24 -0.03 -11.29 -7.29
C PHE A 24 0.96 -10.26 -7.85
N ALA A 25 2.27 -10.48 -7.66
CA ALA A 25 3.32 -9.64 -8.22
C ALA A 25 3.22 -9.54 -9.74
N SER A 26 3.00 -10.67 -10.42
CA SER A 26 2.87 -10.74 -11.88
C SER A 26 1.65 -9.97 -12.39
N LYS A 27 0.51 -10.07 -11.73
CA LYS A 27 -0.69 -9.28 -12.09
C LYS A 27 -0.48 -7.78 -11.96
N LEU A 28 0.24 -7.34 -10.93
CA LEU A 28 0.60 -5.92 -10.79
C LEU A 28 1.63 -5.47 -11.83
N LYS A 29 2.60 -6.34 -12.20
CA LYS A 29 3.59 -6.06 -13.27
C LYS A 29 2.91 -5.82 -14.62
N LEU A 30 1.89 -6.63 -14.97
CA LEU A 30 1.12 -6.49 -16.20
C LEU A 30 0.41 -5.13 -16.34
N ASN A 31 0.12 -4.46 -15.22
CA ASN A 31 -0.60 -3.19 -15.18
C ASN A 31 0.22 -2.10 -14.48
N SER A 32 1.55 -2.12 -14.62
CA SER A 32 2.47 -1.34 -13.78
C SER A 32 2.14 0.14 -13.65
N ASP A 33 1.76 0.78 -14.76
CA ASP A 33 1.41 2.20 -14.78
C ASP A 33 0.11 2.49 -14.00
N LYS A 34 -0.90 1.62 -14.16
CA LYS A 34 -2.16 1.71 -13.42
C LYS A 34 -1.94 1.40 -11.94
N SER A 35 -1.15 0.37 -11.62
CA SER A 35 -0.78 0.04 -10.25
C SER A 35 -0.04 1.19 -9.57
N SER A 36 0.93 1.82 -10.25
CA SER A 36 1.64 3.00 -9.72
C SER A 36 0.67 4.14 -9.41
N LYS A 37 -0.25 4.45 -10.32
CA LYS A 37 -1.32 5.43 -10.07
C LYS A 37 -2.22 5.03 -8.91
N ALA A 38 -2.58 3.74 -8.79
CA ALA A 38 -3.39 3.20 -7.71
C ALA A 38 -2.74 3.43 -6.34
N PHE A 39 -1.45 3.15 -6.22
CA PHE A 39 -0.70 3.42 -4.99
C PHE A 39 -0.65 4.90 -4.66
N ARG A 40 -0.42 5.77 -5.64
CA ARG A 40 -0.42 7.22 -5.42
C ARG A 40 -1.76 7.71 -4.87
N VAL A 41 -2.87 7.24 -5.43
CA VAL A 41 -4.23 7.55 -4.93
C VAL A 41 -4.40 7.01 -3.51
N PHE A 42 -4.02 5.76 -3.27
CA PHE A 42 -4.11 5.14 -1.95
C PHE A 42 -3.37 5.95 -0.88
N PHE A 43 -2.11 6.31 -1.12
CA PHE A 43 -1.31 7.09 -0.16
C PHE A 43 -1.79 8.53 0.00
N LYS A 44 -2.24 9.19 -1.08
CA LYS A 44 -2.85 10.52 -0.98
C LYS A 44 -4.11 10.48 -0.10
N ASN A 45 -4.93 9.45 -0.24
CA ASN A 45 -6.15 9.29 0.56
C ASN A 45 -5.85 8.96 2.02
N LEU A 46 -4.79 8.19 2.29
CA LEU A 46 -4.28 7.98 3.65
C LEU A 46 -3.80 9.28 4.31
N ASN A 47 -3.04 10.10 3.57
CA ASN A 47 -2.46 11.33 4.11
C ASN A 47 -3.48 12.47 4.28
N ASN A 48 -4.49 12.54 3.40
CA ASN A 48 -5.49 13.61 3.43
C ASN A 48 -6.66 13.33 4.40
N GLU A 49 -6.59 12.28 5.22
CA GLU A 49 -7.65 11.86 6.15
C GLU A 49 -9.07 11.81 5.53
N ALA A 50 -9.19 11.40 4.25
CA ALA A 50 -10.52 11.20 3.67
C ALA A 50 -11.30 10.23 4.57
N LYS A 51 -12.49 10.63 5.06
CA LYS A 51 -13.25 9.91 6.11
C LYS A 51 -13.33 8.39 5.89
N GLU A 52 -13.42 7.94 4.64
CA GLU A 52 -13.49 6.52 4.27
C GLU A 52 -12.15 5.78 4.33
N THR A 53 -11.02 6.44 4.06
CA THR A 53 -9.67 5.82 4.04
C THR A 53 -8.93 5.95 5.38
N LYS A 54 -9.49 6.73 6.31
CA LYS A 54 -9.05 6.81 7.71
C LYS A 54 -8.94 5.43 8.35
N LYS A 55 -9.84 4.51 7.99
CA LYS A 55 -9.84 3.14 8.52
C LYS A 55 -8.59 2.35 8.10
N ALA A 56 -8.15 2.41 6.83
CA ALA A 56 -6.90 1.73 6.43
C ALA A 56 -5.68 2.31 7.16
N GLY A 57 -5.64 3.64 7.34
CA GLY A 57 -4.61 4.29 8.13
C GLY A 57 -4.59 3.79 9.57
N GLN A 58 -5.75 3.75 10.23
CA GLN A 58 -5.90 3.21 11.58
C GLN A 58 -5.44 1.76 11.69
N LEU A 59 -5.78 0.92 10.70
CA LEU A 59 -5.36 -0.49 10.67
C LEU A 59 -3.84 -0.62 10.48
N ILE A 60 -3.20 0.21 9.64
CA ILE A 60 -1.75 0.27 9.50
C ILE A 60 -1.10 0.67 10.83
N VAL A 61 -1.63 1.70 11.50
CA VAL A 61 -1.13 2.15 12.80
C VAL A 61 -1.31 1.07 13.87
N LYS A 62 -2.47 0.41 13.91
CA LYS A 62 -2.74 -0.70 14.83
C LYS A 62 -1.75 -1.84 14.62
N TYR A 63 -1.54 -2.24 13.36
CA TYR A 63 -0.54 -3.26 13.02
C TYR A 63 0.87 -2.86 13.49
N LEU A 64 1.25 -1.59 13.36
CA LEU A 64 2.54 -1.10 13.85
C LEU A 64 2.67 -1.15 15.38
N LYS A 65 1.56 -0.99 16.14
CA LYS A 65 1.57 -1.10 17.62
C LYS A 65 1.59 -2.54 18.09
N GLU A 66 0.74 -3.37 17.49
CA GLU A 66 0.39 -4.68 18.04
C GLU A 66 1.06 -5.85 17.28
N GLY A 67 1.63 -5.58 16.09
CA GLY A 67 2.24 -6.58 15.22
C GLY A 67 1.23 -7.49 14.50
N LYS A 68 -0.08 -7.30 14.70
CA LYS A 68 -1.15 -8.12 14.14
C LYS A 68 -2.44 -7.33 13.95
N LEU A 69 -3.33 -7.88 13.13
CA LEU A 69 -4.72 -7.47 12.98
C LEU A 69 -5.62 -8.69 13.21
N THR A 70 -6.88 -8.48 13.62
CA THR A 70 -7.86 -9.56 13.58
C THR A 70 -8.16 -9.98 12.14
N LYS A 71 -8.83 -11.12 11.94
CA LYS A 71 -9.18 -11.59 10.59
C LYS A 71 -10.09 -10.60 9.87
N GLU A 72 -11.01 -9.99 10.61
CA GLU A 72 -11.96 -9.00 10.13
C GLU A 72 -11.22 -7.71 9.72
N GLU A 73 -10.33 -7.23 10.59
CA GLU A 73 -9.49 -6.05 10.33
C GLU A 73 -8.55 -6.23 9.14
N GLU A 74 -7.91 -7.40 9.02
CA GLU A 74 -7.10 -7.72 7.86
C GLU A 74 -7.95 -7.74 6.58
N LYS A 75 -9.14 -8.36 6.63
CA LYS A 75 -10.06 -8.40 5.48
C LYS A 75 -10.46 -6.98 5.06
N GLU A 76 -10.71 -6.09 6.00
CA GLU A 76 -11.04 -4.69 5.73
C GLU A 76 -9.88 -3.91 5.08
N LEU A 77 -8.65 -4.10 5.58
CA LEU A 77 -7.47 -3.49 4.97
C LEU A 77 -7.29 -3.98 3.52
N LYS A 78 -7.41 -5.29 3.31
CA LYS A 78 -7.35 -5.89 1.97
C LYS A 78 -8.46 -5.37 1.07
N LEU A 79 -9.67 -5.12 1.59
CA LEU A 79 -10.81 -4.63 0.81
C LEU A 79 -10.60 -3.20 0.35
N GLN A 80 -10.10 -2.32 1.23
CA GLN A 80 -9.76 -0.95 0.84
C GLN A 80 -8.68 -0.95 -0.25
N PHE A 81 -7.68 -1.80 -0.10
CA PHE A 81 -6.63 -1.95 -1.09
C PHE A 81 -7.18 -2.49 -2.44
N TYR A 82 -8.02 -3.53 -2.39
CA TYR A 82 -8.69 -4.12 -3.55
C TYR A 82 -9.54 -3.11 -4.32
N ASN A 83 -10.34 -2.30 -3.61
CA ASN A 83 -11.22 -1.31 -4.24
C ASN A 83 -10.42 -0.28 -5.06
N ILE A 84 -9.28 0.18 -4.55
CA ILE A 84 -8.41 1.09 -5.29
C ILE A 84 -7.82 0.41 -6.54
N LEU A 85 -7.37 -0.84 -6.43
CA LEU A 85 -6.91 -1.59 -7.60
C LEU A 85 -8.03 -1.74 -8.66
N LYS A 86 -9.25 -2.06 -8.22
CA LYS A 86 -10.42 -2.21 -9.10
C LYS A 86 -10.76 -0.91 -9.83
N ILE A 87 -10.84 0.22 -9.11
CA ILE A 87 -11.13 1.55 -9.70
C ILE A 87 -10.10 1.92 -10.77
N MET A 88 -8.85 1.52 -10.57
CA MET A 88 -7.75 1.79 -11.50
C MET A 88 -7.65 0.75 -12.63
N GLY A 89 -8.60 -0.18 -12.71
CA GLY A 89 -8.65 -1.23 -13.74
C GLY A 89 -7.57 -2.31 -13.59
N VAL A 90 -7.05 -2.52 -12.37
CA VAL A 90 -6.08 -3.57 -12.05
C VAL A 90 -6.86 -4.81 -11.62
N GLY A 91 -7.00 -5.77 -12.53
CA GLY A 91 -7.73 -7.01 -12.32
C GLY A 91 -6.95 -8.03 -11.50
N VAL A 92 -7.05 -7.95 -10.17
CA VAL A 92 -6.47 -8.92 -9.22
C VAL A 92 -7.60 -9.51 -8.37
N PRO A 93 -7.80 -10.84 -8.35
CA PRO A 93 -8.74 -11.47 -7.43
C PRO A 93 -8.41 -11.16 -5.97
N PHE A 94 -9.45 -10.88 -5.16
CA PHE A 94 -9.28 -10.49 -3.75
C PHE A 94 -8.45 -11.49 -2.94
N PHE A 95 -8.60 -12.78 -3.18
CA PHE A 95 -7.87 -13.84 -2.46
C PHE A 95 -6.36 -13.84 -2.75
N MET A 96 -5.92 -13.27 -3.88
CA MET A 96 -4.48 -13.14 -4.21
C MET A 96 -3.81 -12.01 -3.43
N ILE A 97 -4.58 -11.08 -2.85
CA ILE A 97 -4.02 -9.98 -2.08
C ILE A 97 -3.38 -10.55 -0.80
N PRO A 98 -2.12 -10.20 -0.51
CA PRO A 98 -1.44 -10.67 0.70
C PRO A 98 -2.14 -10.21 1.99
N GLY A 99 -1.90 -10.95 3.06
CA GLY A 99 -2.32 -10.56 4.41
C GLY A 99 -1.55 -9.35 4.94
N SER A 100 -1.97 -8.84 6.09
CA SER A 100 -1.45 -7.63 6.73
C SER A 100 0.06 -7.71 7.00
N SER A 101 0.58 -8.87 7.39
CA SER A 101 2.00 -9.11 7.66
C SER A 101 2.94 -8.91 6.46
N VAL A 102 2.39 -8.91 5.24
CA VAL A 102 3.15 -8.65 4.01
C VAL A 102 2.71 -7.34 3.38
N LEU A 103 1.41 -7.04 3.39
CA LEU A 103 0.84 -5.85 2.81
C LEU A 103 1.28 -4.56 3.54
N VAL A 104 1.29 -4.54 4.87
CA VAL A 104 1.67 -3.34 5.64
C VAL A 104 3.14 -2.95 5.44
N PRO A 105 4.13 -3.87 5.59
CA PRO A 105 5.53 -3.53 5.32
C PRO A 105 5.77 -3.05 3.88
N PHE A 106 5.05 -3.63 2.91
CA PHE A 106 5.10 -3.16 1.53
C PHE A 106 4.59 -1.72 1.39
N LEU A 107 3.43 -1.41 1.97
CA LEU A 107 2.84 -0.07 1.90
C LEU A 107 3.76 0.98 2.53
N ILE A 108 4.40 0.67 3.66
CA ILE A 108 5.37 1.58 4.31
C ILE A 108 6.61 1.79 3.42
N LYS A 109 7.19 0.71 2.88
CA LYS A 109 8.36 0.81 2.00
C LYS A 109 8.05 1.66 0.77
N LEU A 110 6.86 1.47 0.20
CA LEU A 110 6.44 2.21 -0.98
C LEU A 110 6.10 3.66 -0.66
N SER A 111 5.42 3.96 0.46
CA SER A 111 5.08 5.32 0.85
C SER A 111 6.34 6.19 1.01
N LYS A 112 7.36 5.66 1.71
CA LYS A 112 8.67 6.33 1.86
C LYS A 112 9.33 6.60 0.52
N LYS A 113 9.30 5.62 -0.40
CA LYS A 113 9.86 5.78 -1.75
C LYS A 113 9.18 6.90 -2.54
N ILE A 114 7.89 7.14 -2.29
CA ILE A 114 7.12 8.21 -2.96
C ILE A 114 7.12 9.55 -2.22
N GLY A 115 7.83 9.66 -1.10
CA GLY A 115 7.89 10.86 -0.27
C GLY A 115 6.61 11.13 0.53
N VAL A 116 5.75 10.11 0.73
CA VAL A 116 4.58 10.21 1.61
C VAL A 116 4.85 9.43 2.88
N ASP A 117 4.78 10.14 4.01
CA ASP A 117 4.95 9.50 5.30
C ASP A 117 3.61 9.12 5.91
N ILE A 118 3.35 7.82 5.96
CA ILE A 118 2.15 7.26 6.58
C ILE A 118 2.44 6.69 7.97
N VAL A 119 3.69 6.71 8.40
CA VAL A 119 4.09 6.21 9.72
C VAL A 119 3.91 7.35 10.72
N PRO A 120 3.11 7.18 11.79
CA PRO A 120 2.93 8.24 12.76
C PRO A 120 4.25 8.61 13.43
N SER A 121 4.40 9.89 13.80
CA SER A 121 5.60 10.41 14.44
C SER A 121 6.03 9.63 15.68
N SER A 122 5.08 9.09 16.46
CA SER A 122 5.36 8.29 17.65
C SER A 122 6.09 6.96 17.39
N PHE A 123 6.14 6.49 16.13
CA PHE A 123 6.88 5.28 15.74
C PHE A 123 8.22 5.59 15.08
N LYS A 124 8.45 6.86 14.75
CA LYS A 124 9.76 7.30 14.30
C LYS A 124 10.57 7.45 15.57
N LYS A 125 11.38 6.44 15.89
CA LYS A 125 12.45 6.65 16.87
C LYS A 125 13.24 7.86 16.38
N ASN A 126 13.49 8.81 17.27
CA ASN A 126 14.47 9.85 17.05
C ASN A 126 15.76 9.14 16.65
N GLU A 127 16.15 9.28 15.38
CA GLU A 127 17.52 9.05 14.96
C GLU A 127 18.30 10.27 15.46
N ASP A 128 18.64 10.24 16.75
CA ASP A 128 19.77 11.00 17.31
C ASP A 128 20.99 10.07 17.36
#